data_AF-A0A1E3G465-F1
#
_entry.id   AF-A0A1E3G465-F1
#
_cell.length_a   1.000
_cell.length_b   1.000
_cell.length_c   1.000
_cell.angle_alpha   90.00
_cell.angle_beta   90.00
_cell.angle_gamma   90.00
#
_symmetry.space_group_name_H-M   'P 1'
#
loop_
_entity.id
_entity.type
_entity.pdbx_description
1 polymer ?
#
loop_
_entity_poly.entity_id
_entity_poly.type
_entity_poly.pdbx_seq_one_letter_code
_entity_poly.pdbx_strand_id
1 'polypeptide(L)'
;MTTPSRTVNAKKELFTGLRRVIIVAPSRWLSNLVKESFLKEYPVEVIPNGIDTDIFKPTPSDFRKRYGLEGKFVILSMASEWE
;
A
#
# COMPACT_ATOMS: atom_id res chain seq x y z
N MET A 1 -25.85 24.68 -2.35
CA MET A 1 -25.14 23.53 -2.95
C MET A 1 -24.56 23.98 -4.28
N THR A 2 -23.25 23.87 -4.49
CA THR A 2 -22.58 24.25 -5.74
C THR A 2 -22.67 23.11 -6.75
N THR A 3 -23.02 23.42 -8.00
CA THR A 3 -23.06 22.45 -9.08
C THR A 3 -21.65 22.00 -9.43
N PRO A 4 -21.36 20.68 -9.51
CA PRO A 4 -20.06 20.19 -9.96
C PRO A 4 -19.74 20.68 -11.37
N SER A 5 -18.48 21.03 -11.62
CA SER A 5 -18.07 21.52 -12.94
C SER A 5 -18.22 20.43 -14.01
N ARG A 6 -18.40 20.84 -15.27
CA ARG A 6 -18.47 19.93 -16.43
C ARG A 6 -17.29 18.95 -16.48
N THR A 7 -16.09 19.40 -16.11
CA THR A 7 -14.87 18.57 -16.07
C THR A 7 -14.92 17.50 -14.98
N VAL A 8 -15.48 17.79 -13.81
CA VAL A 8 -15.62 16.83 -12.71
C VAL A 8 -16.57 15.70 -13.10
N ASN A 9 -17.70 16.04 -13.73
CA ASN A 9 -18.68 15.04 -14.18
C ASN A 9 -18.09 14.13 -15.28
N ALA A 10 -17.41 14.71 -16.28
CA ALA A 10 -16.76 13.92 -17.33
C ALA A 10 -15.68 12.97 -16.75
N LYS A 11 -14.88 13.43 -15.78
CA LYS A 11 -13.92 12.56 -15.09
C LYS A 11 -14.63 11.42 -14.35
N LYS A 12 -15.71 11.70 -13.62
CA LYS A 12 -16.46 10.68 -12.89
C LYS A 12 -16.94 9.58 -13.86
N GLU A 13 -17.59 9.95 -14.96
CA GLU A 13 -18.08 9.00 -15.96
C GLU A 13 -16.96 8.14 -16.56
N LEU A 14 -15.83 8.76 -16.91
CA LEU A 14 -14.67 8.06 -17.46
C LEU A 14 -14.05 7.06 -16.47
N PHE A 15 -13.96 7.43 -15.19
CA PHE A 15 -13.39 6.56 -14.17
C PHE A 15 -14.35 5.45 -13.72
N THR A 16 -15.67 5.62 -13.84
CA THR A 16 -16.67 4.68 -13.30
C THR A 16 -17.45 3.90 -14.36
N GLY A 17 -17.11 4.04 -15.65
CA GLY A 17 -17.88 3.47 -16.75
C GLY A 17 -17.69 1.97 -17.02
N LEU A 18 -16.77 1.29 -16.34
CA LEU A 18 -16.43 -0.11 -16.63
C LEU A 18 -17.33 -1.07 -15.84
N ARG A 19 -17.88 -2.10 -16.49
CA ARG A 19 -18.91 -2.96 -15.86
C ARG A 19 -18.37 -4.12 -15.00
N ARG A 20 -17.06 -4.37 -14.96
CA ARG A 20 -16.45 -5.54 -14.27
C ARG A 20 -15.04 -5.22 -13.78
N VAL A 21 -14.94 -4.36 -12.76
CA VAL A 21 -13.66 -3.98 -12.15
C VAL A 21 -13.74 -4.23 -10.65
N ILE A 22 -12.68 -4.82 -10.10
CA ILE A 22 -12.39 -4.86 -8.66
C ILE A 22 -11.05 -4.16 -8.49
N ILE A 23 -10.99 -3.18 -7.59
CA ILE A 23 -9.74 -2.54 -7.24
C ILE A 23 -9.10 -3.31 -6.11
N VAL A 24 -7.84 -3.70 -6.29
CA VAL A 24 -7.04 -4.35 -5.24
C VAL A 24 -6.06 -3.34 -4.68
N ALA A 25 -6.08 -3.16 -3.36
CA ALA A 25 -5.12 -2.35 -2.62
C ALA A 25 -4.23 -3.23 -1.74
N PRO A 26 -2.94 -2.91 -1.57
CA PRO A 26 -2.02 -3.69 -0.75
C PRO A 26 -2.19 -3.45 0.76
N SER A 27 -3.01 -2.46 1.14
CA SER A 27 -3.22 -2.09 2.54
C SER A 27 -4.57 -1.43 2.75
N ARG A 28 -5.04 -1.43 4.00
CA ARG A 28 -6.22 -0.68 4.42
C ARG A 28 -6.07 0.82 4.21
N TRP A 29 -4.86 1.35 4.40
CA TRP A 29 -4.59 2.77 4.19
C TRP A 29 -4.84 3.18 2.73
N LEU A 30 -4.27 2.45 1.76
CA LEU A 30 -4.50 2.76 0.34
C LEU A 30 -5.95 2.49 -0.07
N SER A 31 -6.57 1.42 0.44
CA SER A 31 -8.01 1.15 0.22
C SER A 31 -8.89 2.32 0.65
N ASN A 32 -8.59 2.95 1.79
CA ASN A 32 -9.32 4.12 2.26
C ASN A 32 -9.14 5.33 1.35
N LEU A 33 -7.92 5.58 0.85
CA LEU A 33 -7.68 6.63 -0.13
C LEU A 33 -8.46 6.41 -1.44
N VAL A 34 -8.56 5.16 -1.92
CA VAL A 34 -9.38 4.83 -3.10
C VAL A 34 -10.85 5.19 -2.85
N LYS A 35 -11.36 4.92 -1.64
CA LYS A 35 -12.76 5.22 -1.25
C LYS A 35 -13.07 6.72 -1.17
N GLU A 36 -12.05 7.57 -1.11
CA GLU A 36 -12.19 9.03 -1.18
C GLU A 36 -12.17 9.57 -2.63
N SER A 37 -11.91 8.71 -3.62
CA SER A 37 -11.83 9.09 -5.04
C SER A 37 -13.11 8.77 -5.85
N PHE A 38 -13.13 9.09 -7.15
CA PHE A 38 -14.22 8.63 -8.04
C PHE A 38 -14.30 7.10 -8.16
N LEU A 39 -13.19 6.40 -7.92
CA LEU A 39 -13.11 4.94 -8.03
C LEU A 39 -13.84 4.19 -6.92
N LYS A 40 -14.36 4.91 -5.90
CA LYS A 40 -15.16 4.34 -4.81
C LYS A 40 -16.43 3.62 -5.27
N GLU A 41 -16.87 3.84 -6.51
CA GLU A 41 -18.01 3.15 -7.11
C GLU A 41 -17.69 1.67 -7.45
N TYR A 42 -16.41 1.28 -7.48
CA TYR A 42 -15.99 -0.11 -7.65
C TYR A 42 -15.78 -0.81 -6.30
N PRO A 43 -15.99 -2.13 -6.22
CA PRO A 43 -15.52 -2.94 -5.10
C PRO A 43 -14.01 -2.75 -4.88
N VAL A 44 -13.60 -2.57 -3.63
CA VAL A 44 -12.19 -2.42 -3.25
C VAL A 44 -11.81 -3.51 -2.26
N GLU A 45 -10.94 -4.43 -2.68
CA GLU A 45 -10.43 -5.51 -1.86
C GLU A 45 -9.02 -5.22 -1.37
N VAL A 46 -8.71 -5.64 -0.14
CA VAL A 46 -7.35 -5.53 0.42
C VAL A 46 -6.66 -6.88 0.30
N ILE A 47 -5.61 -6.93 -0.53
CA ILE A 47 -4.75 -8.10 -0.66
C ILE A 47 -3.32 -7.65 -0.30
N PRO A 48 -2.84 -7.92 0.92
CA PRO A 48 -1.48 -7.56 1.33
C PRO A 48 -0.42 -8.22 0.45
N ASN A 49 0.72 -7.54 0.29
CA ASN A 49 1.87 -8.13 -0.38
C ASN A 49 2.36 -9.36 0.40
N GLY A 50 2.38 -10.52 -0.26
CA GLY A 50 2.94 -11.73 0.30
C GLY A 50 4.46 -11.67 0.39
N ILE A 51 5.03 -12.40 1.35
CA ILE A 51 6.46 -12.67 1.46
C ILE A 51 6.66 -14.18 1.61
N ASP A 52 7.82 -14.69 1.19
CA ASP A 52 8.19 -16.08 1.40
C ASP A 52 8.54 -16.30 2.88
N THR A 53 7.68 -17.02 3.61
CA THR A 53 7.87 -17.28 5.04
C THR A 53 8.95 -18.31 5.34
N ASP A 54 9.42 -19.07 4.34
CA ASP A 54 10.57 -19.95 4.51
C ASP A 54 11.89 -19.18 4.50
N ILE A 55 11.92 -18.02 3.82
CA ILE A 55 13.04 -17.08 3.77
C ILE A 55 12.95 -16.07 4.93
N PHE A 56 11.81 -15.38 5.07
CA PHE A 56 11.63 -14.27 6.00
C PHE A 56 11.15 -14.75 7.37
N LYS A 57 12.06 -15.36 8.14
CA LYS A 57 11.80 -15.85 9.49
C LYS A 57 12.96 -15.57 10.45
N PRO A 58 12.72 -15.49 11.77
CA PRO A 58 13.80 -15.42 12.75
C PRO A 58 14.79 -16.57 12.54
N THR A 59 16.05 -16.22 12.30
CA THR A 59 17.10 -17.18 11.96
C THR A 59 18.28 -16.97 12.90
N PRO A 60 18.78 -18.04 13.57
CA PRO A 60 20.00 -17.94 14.38
C PRO A 60 21.16 -17.41 13.53
N SER A 61 21.87 -16.40 14.03
CA SER A 61 23.03 -15.84 13.35
C SER A 61 24.05 -15.26 14.33
N ASP A 62 25.30 -15.13 13.88
CA ASP A 62 26.39 -14.47 14.59
C ASP A 62 26.44 -12.95 14.34
N PHE A 63 25.41 -12.38 13.70
CA PHE A 63 25.36 -10.99 13.24
C PHE A 63 25.77 -9.99 14.33
N ARG A 64 25.22 -10.12 15.54
CA ARG A 64 25.55 -9.20 16.65
C ARG A 64 27.02 -9.28 17.05
N LYS A 65 27.61 -10.47 17.10
CA LYS A 65 29.02 -10.66 17.44
C LYS A 65 29.92 -10.10 16.33
N ARG A 66 29.60 -10.42 15.07
CA ARG A 66 30.37 -9.98 13.89
C ARG A 66 30.47 -8.46 13.77
N TYR A 67 29.43 -7.74 14.18
CA TYR A 67 29.37 -6.27 14.11
C TYR A 67 29.53 -5.58 15.48
N GLY A 68 29.89 -6.30 16.56
CA GLY A 68 30.09 -5.71 17.89
C GLY A 68 28.84 -5.03 18.46
N LEU A 69 27.67 -5.61 18.21
CA LEU A 69 26.33 -5.14 18.61
C LEU A 69 25.77 -5.91 19.83
N GLU A 70 26.58 -6.73 20.49
CA GLU A 70 26.22 -7.39 21.74
C GLU A 70 25.93 -6.35 22.82
N GLY A 71 24.81 -6.50 23.54
CA GLY A 71 24.35 -5.54 24.55
C GLY A 71 23.85 -4.19 24.01
N LYS A 72 23.83 -3.97 22.68
CA LYS A 72 23.38 -2.72 22.07
C LYS A 72 21.92 -2.80 21.60
N PHE A 73 21.20 -1.69 21.80
CA PHE A 73 19.92 -1.44 21.14
C PHE A 73 20.19 -1.07 19.68
N VAL A 74 19.51 -1.75 18.75
CA VAL A 74 19.71 -1.57 17.31
C VAL A 74 18.41 -1.05 16.70
N ILE A 75 18.48 0.10 16.04
CA ILE A 75 17.38 0.66 15.26
C ILE A 75 17.69 0.42 13.80
N LEU A 76 16.78 -0.27 13.10
CA LEU A 76 16.82 -0.40 11.65
C LEU A 76 15.89 0.66 11.05
N SER A 77 16.47 1.57 10.27
CA SER A 77 15.73 2.54 9.47
C SER A 77 15.87 2.17 8.00
N MET A 78 14.76 2.23 7.25
CA MET A 78 14.82 2.08 5.79
C MET A 78 15.02 3.45 5.16
N ALA A 79 16.03 3.57 4.28
CA ALA A 79 16.13 4.67 3.34
C ALA A 79 15.63 4.15 1.99
N SER A 80 14.54 4.71 1.48
CA SER A 80 14.25 4.62 0.06
C SER A 80 15.06 5.69 -0.65
N GLU A 81 15.83 5.32 -1.65
CA GLU A 81 16.28 6.31 -2.63
C GLU A 81 15.03 6.86 -3.34
N TRP A 82 14.94 8.17 -3.43
CA TRP A 82 13.91 8.84 -4.22
C TRP A 82 14.53 9.08 -5.60
N GLU A 83 14.16 8.28 -6.60
CA GLU A 83 14.35 8.59 -8.02
C GLU A 83 13.03 9.03 -8.66
#